data_AF-A0A919WH59-F1
#
_entry.id   AF-A0A919WH59-F1
#
_cell.length_a   1.000
_cell.length_b   1.000
_cell.length_c   1.000
_cell.angle_alpha   90.00
_cell.angle_beta   90.00
_cell.angle_gamma   90.00
#
_symmetry.space_group_name_H-M   'P 1'
#
loop_
_entity.id
_entity.type
_entity.pdbx_description
1 polymer ?
#
loop_
_entity_poly.entity_id
_entity_poly.type
_entity_poly.pdbx_seq_one_letter_code
_entity_poly.pdbx_strand_id
1 'polypeptide(L)' 'MKSKRVTFIVPIMVIVGIASIYMLQTGYSEIDLSIRMLITFGAVIFSGIISYFLFPENEENKRR' A
#
# COMPACT_ATOMS: atom_id res chain seq x y z
N MET A 1 5.82 -7.83 18.50
CA MET A 1 4.89 -8.76 17.81
C MET A 1 4.70 -8.28 16.37
N LYS A 2 5.35 -8.89 15.38
CA LYS A 2 5.00 -8.67 13.97
C LYS A 2 3.75 -9.52 13.70
N SER A 3 2.59 -8.89 13.56
CA SER A 3 1.39 -9.54 13.03
C SER A 3 1.73 -10.10 11.65
N LYS A 4 1.43 -11.39 11.39
CA LYS A 4 1.74 -12.02 10.09
C LYS A 4 1.13 -11.24 8.93
N ARG A 5 0.04 -10.53 9.19
CA ARG A 5 -0.64 -9.63 8.26
C ARG A 5 0.25 -8.46 7.78
N VAL A 6 0.97 -7.81 8.68
CA VAL A 6 1.80 -6.64 8.36
C VAL A 6 2.97 -7.01 7.45
N THR A 7 3.44 -8.27 7.52
CA THR A 7 4.48 -8.81 6.63
C THR A 7 4.07 -8.80 5.16
N PHE A 8 2.78 -8.90 4.84
CA PHE A 8 2.28 -8.83 3.46
C PHE A 8 1.81 -7.43 3.06
N ILE A 9 1.19 -6.69 3.98
CA ILE A 9 0.67 -5.35 3.69
C ILE A 9 1.80 -4.37 3.35
N VAL A 10 2.89 -4.36 4.13
CA VAL A 10 3.97 -3.36 3.97
C VAL A 10 4.65 -3.45 2.60
N PRO A 11 5.06 -4.64 2.10
CA PRO A 11 5.60 -4.75 0.75
C PRO A 11 4.65 -4.23 -0.34
N ILE A 12 3.34 -4.52 -0.24
CA ILE A 12 2.35 -4.05 -1.22
C ILE A 12 2.27 -2.53 -1.21
N MET A 13 2.20 -1.91 -0.03
CA MET A 13 2.17 -0.46 0.12
C MET A 13 3.40 0.21 -0.49
N VAL A 14 4.59 -0.39 -0.33
CA VAL A 14 5.84 0.11 -0.92
C VAL A 14 5.80 0.04 -2.45
N ILE A 15 5.38 -1.10 -3.01
CA ILE A 15 5.26 -1.27 -4.47
C ILE A 15 4.30 -0.23 -5.06
N VAL A 16 3.13 -0.05 -4.42
CA VAL A 16 2.13 0.92 -4.86
C VAL A 16 2.68 2.35 -4.79
N GLY A 17 3.40 2.71 -3.73
CA GLY A 17 4.00 4.04 -3.61
C GLY A 17 5.04 4.32 -4.70
N ILE A 18 5.91 3.36 -5.02
CA ILE A 18 6.89 3.49 -6.10
C ILE A 18 6.18 3.63 -7.45
N ALA A 19 5.17 2.78 -7.71
CA ALA A 19 4.40 2.80 -8.95
C ALA A 19 3.64 4.13 -9.13
N SER A 20 2.98 4.64 -8.08
CA SER A 20 2.23 5.89 -8.16
C SER A 20 3.15 7.08 -8.42
N ILE A 21 4.30 7.15 -7.75
CA ILE A 21 5.29 8.20 -8.00
C ILE A 21 5.78 8.14 -9.45
N TYR A 22 6.14 6.95 -9.93
CA TYR A 22 6.60 6.77 -11.31
C TYR A 22 5.54 7.20 -12.33
N MET A 23 4.28 6.80 -12.15
CA MET A 23 3.17 7.19 -13.02
C MET A 23 2.90 8.69 -12.99
N LEU A 24 2.92 9.31 -11.81
CA LEU A 24 2.68 10.75 -11.66
C LEU A 24 3.85 11.60 -12.15
N GLN A 25 5.08 11.08 -12.13
CA GLN A 25 6.24 11.76 -12.69
C GLN A 25 6.28 11.69 -14.21
N THR A 26 5.91 10.54 -14.79
CA THR A 26 6.03 10.29 -16.23
C THR A 26 4.78 10.68 -17.03
N GLY A 27 3.59 10.44 -16.48
CA GLY A 27 2.31 10.64 -17.17
C GLY A 27 1.56 11.92 -16.77
N TYR A 28 1.93 12.55 -15.65
CA TYR A 28 1.20 13.69 -15.08
C TYR A 28 2.15 14.76 -14.54
N SER A 29 3.19 15.05 -15.33
CA SER A 29 4.28 15.98 -14.99
C SER A 29 3.86 17.45 -14.85
N GLU A 30 2.62 17.77 -15.19
CA GLU A 30 1.98 19.07 -15.10
C GLU A 30 1.30 19.32 -13.74
N ILE A 31 1.02 18.27 -12.96
CA ILE A 31 0.36 18.39 -11.66
C ILE A 31 1.37 18.91 -10.63
N ASP A 32 0.98 19.80 -9.73
CA ASP A 32 1.90 20.27 -8.69
C ASP A 32 2.42 19.13 -7.80
N LEU A 33 3.67 19.22 -7.34
CA LEU A 33 4.32 18.20 -6.53
C LEU A 33 3.51 17.87 -5.26
N SER A 34 2.95 18.89 -4.60
CA SER A 34 2.15 18.68 -3.38
C SER A 34 0.92 17.82 -3.65
N ILE A 35 0.26 18.03 -4.79
CA ILE A 35 -0.91 17.23 -5.18
C ILE A 35 -0.49 15.80 -5.53
N ARG A 36 0.63 15.59 -6.23
CA ARG A 36 1.14 14.25 -6.53
C ARG A 36 1.48 13.45 -5.27
N MET A 37 2.04 14.13 -4.28
CA MET A 37 2.33 13.52 -2.97
C MET A 37 1.04 13.13 -2.24
N LEU A 38 0.00 13.97 -2.29
CA LEU A 38 -1.30 13.66 -1.72
C LEU A 38 -1.95 12.43 -2.40
N ILE A 39 -1.90 12.37 -3.74
CA ILE A 39 -2.41 11.22 -4.51
C ILE A 39 -1.62 9.96 -4.15
N THR A 40 -0.28 10.04 -4.11
CA THR A 40 0.59 8.92 -3.71
C THR A 40 0.24 8.43 -2.31
N PHE A 41 0.05 9.35 -1.35
CA PHE A 41 -0.31 9.00 0.02
C PHE A 41 -1.68 8.30 0.09
N GLY A 42 -2.67 8.82 -0.66
CA GLY A 42 -3.98 8.19 -0.81
C GLY A 42 -3.91 6.79 -1.41
N ALA A 43 -3.12 6.60 -2.47
CA ALA A 43 -2.93 5.31 -3.13
C ALA A 43 -2.28 4.27 -2.20
N VAL A 44 -1.23 4.69 -1.47
CA VAL A 44 -0.54 3.85 -0.48
C VAL A 44 -1.49 3.41 0.63
N ILE A 45 -2.23 4.34 1.24
CA ILE A 45 -3.23 4.00 2.29
C ILE A 45 -4.31 3.08 1.73
N PHE A 46 -4.88 3.41 0.58
CA PHE A 46 -5.95 2.62 -0.04
C PHE A 46 -5.50 1.19 -0.33
N SER A 47 -4.28 1.00 -0.84
CA SER A 47 -3.70 -0.33 -1.04
C SER A 47 -3.53 -1.11 0.27
N GLY A 48 -3.18 -0.42 1.36
CA GLY A 48 -3.07 -1.02 2.69
C GLY A 48 -4.43 -1.50 3.21
N ILE A 49 -5.48 -0.72 2.98
CA ILE A 49 -6.87 -1.09 3.32
C ILE A 49 -7.29 -2.32 2.51
N ILE A 50 -7.09 -2.32 1.18
CA ILE A 50 -7.42 -3.48 0.34
C ILE A 50 -6.66 -4.73 0.82
N SER A 51 -5.35 -4.60 1.06
CA SER A 51 -4.51 -5.70 1.52
C SER A 51 -4.93 -6.22 2.89
N TYR A 52 -5.41 -5.35 3.78
CA TYR A 52 -5.95 -5.74 5.08
C TYR A 52 -7.18 -6.64 4.94
N PHE A 53 -8.09 -6.32 4.02
CA PHE A 53 -9.27 -7.15 3.75
C PHE A 53 -8.91 -8.45 3.00
N LEU A 54 -7.94 -8.39 2.10
CA LEU A 54 -7.57 -9.51 1.25
C LEU A 54 -6.71 -10.57 1.96
N PHE A 55 -5.85 -10.16 2.90
CA PHE A 55 -5.03 -11.06 3.71
C PHE A 55 -5.54 -11.09 5.16
N PRO A 56 -6.57 -11.89 5.47
CA PRO A 56 -6.95 -12.12 6.85
C PRO A 56 -5.79 -12.80 7.59
N GLU A 57 -5.60 -12.39 8.83
CA GLU A 57 -4.64 -12.99 9.76
C GLU A 57 -5.20 -14.33 10.20
N ASN A 58 -5.08 -15.33 9.34
CA ASN A 58 -5.58 -16.67 9.59
C ASN A 58 -5.18 -17.07 11.02
N GLU A 59 -6.18 -17.37 11.85
CA GLU A 59 -6.07 -17.87 13.21
C GLU A 59 -5.16 -19.10 13.23
N GLU A 60 -3.86 -18.90 13.42
CA GLU A 60 -2.93 -19.97 13.73
C GLU A 60 -3.09 -20.35 15.20
N ASN A 61 -4.28 -20.82 15.57
CA ASN A 61 -4.49 -21.52 16.83
C ASN A 61 -5.63 -22.55 16.72
N LYS A 62 -5.60 -23.39 15.68
CA LYS A 62 -6.48 -24.57 15.62
C LYS A 62 -5.83 -25.83 15.05
N ARG A 63 -4.57 -26.10 15.42
CA ARG A 63 -3.98 -27.46 15.43
C ARG A 63 -2.98 -27.57 16.59
N ARG A 64 -3.52 -27.65 17.80
CA ARG A 64 -2.94 -28.50 18.85
C ARG A 64 -3.48 -29.91 18.63
#